data_AF-A0A2W1BEG8-F1
#
_entry.id   AF-A0A2W1BEG8-F1
#
_cell.length_a   1.000
_cell.length_b   1.000
_cell.length_c   1.000
_cell.angle_alpha   90.00
_cell.angle_beta   90.00
_cell.angle_gamma   90.00
#
_symmetry.space_group_name_H-M   'P 1'
#
loop_
_entity.id
_entity.type
_entity.pdbx_description
1 polymer ?
#
loop_
_entity_poly.entity_id
_entity_poly.type
_entity_poly.pdbx_seq_one_letter_code
_entity_poly.pdbx_strand_id
1 'polypeptide(L)'
;MMIFTEVDLFAIGTSLGTNKAVIVVRVGNNRPDLGTNPICNRFTGFIEQGQPLFLPCNPPMPGAFVSVHLEASTPSQLSICEAFVYTDQALPIERCPQFRDQPPGSTATYNGKCYIFYDRQPATFRDALGFCRSRGGTLVVESNPALQGFISWELWRRHSVIYQRQSSLDSTSLLDLT
;
A
#
# COMPACT_ATOMS: atom_id res chain seq x y z
N MET A 1 -9.02 9.87 -4.30
CA MET A 1 -9.99 8.74 -4.31
C MET A 1 -9.51 7.80 -5.40
N MET A 2 -9.19 6.55 -5.08
CA MET A 2 -8.67 5.57 -6.04
C MET A 2 -9.81 4.64 -6.46
N ILE A 3 -9.81 4.19 -7.71
CA ILE A 3 -10.75 3.17 -8.20
C ILE A 3 -10.08 1.82 -8.11
N PHE A 4 -10.60 0.95 -7.26
CA PHE A 4 -10.05 -0.39 -7.06
C PHE A 4 -10.74 -1.39 -7.98
N THR A 5 -9.94 -2.17 -8.69
CA THR A 5 -10.40 -3.13 -9.69
C THR A 5 -10.25 -4.58 -9.22
N GLU A 6 -9.28 -4.86 -8.37
CA GLU A 6 -8.95 -6.22 -7.95
C GLU A 6 -8.19 -6.23 -6.61
N VAL A 7 -8.41 -7.28 -5.83
CA VAL A 7 -7.66 -7.58 -4.61
C VAL A 7 -7.20 -9.04 -4.67
N ASP A 8 -5.90 -9.24 -4.59
CA ASP A 8 -5.31 -10.58 -4.51
C ASP A 8 -4.87 -10.85 -3.09
N LEU A 9 -5.31 -11.99 -2.55
CA LEU A 9 -4.94 -12.43 -1.22
C LEU A 9 -4.05 -13.65 -1.31
N PHE A 10 -2.83 -13.54 -0.79
CA PHE A 10 -1.99 -14.70 -0.52
C PHE A 10 -2.24 -15.15 0.91
N ALA A 11 -3.11 -16.14 1.07
CA ALA A 11 -3.51 -16.64 2.38
C ALA A 11 -2.75 -17.93 2.75
N ILE A 12 -2.41 -18.05 4.03
CA ILE A 12 -1.72 -19.23 4.58
C ILE A 12 -2.73 -20.24 5.14
N GLY A 13 -3.94 -19.78 5.48
CA GLY A 13 -5.03 -20.65 5.93
C GLY A 13 -6.04 -19.96 6.83
N THR A 14 -6.98 -20.75 7.36
CA THR A 14 -7.94 -20.33 8.38
C THR A 14 -7.96 -21.32 9.53
N SER A 15 -8.39 -20.86 10.71
CA SER A 15 -8.59 -21.76 11.86
C SER A 15 -9.88 -22.61 11.77
N LEU A 16 -10.64 -22.53 10.67
CA LEU A 16 -11.92 -23.23 10.51
C LEU A 16 -11.78 -24.72 10.17
N GLY A 17 -10.55 -25.23 9.99
CA GLY A 17 -10.30 -26.62 9.58
C GLY A 17 -10.69 -26.87 8.12
N THR A 18 -11.19 -28.06 7.80
CA THR A 18 -11.64 -28.44 6.44
C THR A 18 -13.00 -27.83 6.04
N ASN A 19 -13.37 -26.70 6.62
CA ASN A 19 -14.63 -26.02 6.31
C ASN A 19 -14.41 -24.93 5.26
N LYS A 20 -15.46 -24.65 4.48
CA LYS A 20 -15.46 -23.53 3.54
C LYS A 20 -15.37 -22.22 4.31
N ALA A 21 -14.44 -21.36 3.92
CA ALA A 21 -14.34 -20.00 4.41
C ALA A 21 -15.17 -19.06 3.54
N VAL A 22 -15.68 -18.00 4.15
CA VAL A 22 -16.34 -16.90 3.45
C VAL A 22 -15.49 -15.64 3.65
N ILE A 23 -14.92 -15.12 2.58
CA ILE A 23 -14.13 -13.89 2.61
C ILE A 23 -14.93 -12.75 2.00
N VAL A 24 -15.02 -11.64 2.70
CA VAL A 24 -15.69 -10.41 2.24
C VAL A 24 -14.68 -9.29 2.11
N VAL A 25 -14.52 -8.80 0.89
CA VAL A 25 -13.70 -7.63 0.57
C VAL A 25 -14.62 -6.42 0.46
N ARG A 26 -14.33 -5.37 1.24
CA ARG A 26 -15.04 -4.10 1.21
C ARG A 26 -14.13 -2.96 0.81
N VAL A 27 -14.65 -2.03 0.02
CA VAL A 27 -13.92 -0.86 -0.46
C VAL A 27 -14.76 0.39 -0.22
N GLY A 28 -14.15 1.44 0.34
CA GLY A 28 -14.82 2.71 0.51
C GLY A 28 -13.99 3.74 1.26
N ASN A 29 -14.66 4.77 1.78
CA ASN A 29 -14.03 5.92 2.44
C ASN A 29 -14.37 6.00 3.94
N ASN A 30 -15.30 5.18 4.44
CA ASN A 30 -15.72 5.25 5.84
C ASN A 30 -14.64 4.67 6.76
N ARG A 31 -14.26 5.45 7.78
CA ARG A 31 -13.34 5.09 8.87
C ARG A 31 -13.87 5.70 10.18
N PRO A 32 -13.86 5.00 11.33
CA PRO A 32 -13.27 3.67 11.58
C PRO A 32 -14.16 2.48 11.17
N ASP A 33 -15.43 2.72 10.86
CA ASP A 33 -16.42 1.64 10.65
C ASP A 33 -16.34 1.02 9.26
N LEU A 34 -15.25 0.29 8.99
CA LEU A 34 -14.97 -0.33 7.69
C LEU A 34 -16.07 -1.29 7.21
N GLY A 35 -16.83 -1.87 8.13
CA GLY A 35 -17.98 -2.74 7.83
C GLY A 35 -19.13 -2.05 7.09
N THR A 36 -19.19 -0.71 7.15
CA THR A 36 -20.20 0.10 6.41
C THR A 36 -19.83 0.31 4.95
N ASN A 37 -18.56 0.13 4.58
CA ASN A 37 -18.14 0.25 3.19
C ASN A 37 -18.79 -0.85 2.33
N PRO A 38 -19.17 -0.55 1.08
CA PRO A 38 -19.80 -1.54 0.20
C PRO A 38 -18.87 -2.74 -0.05
N ILE A 39 -19.47 -3.88 -0.36
CA ILE A 39 -18.76 -5.11 -0.70
C ILE A 39 -18.28 -5.01 -2.14
N CYS A 40 -16.97 -5.13 -2.36
CA CYS A 40 -16.39 -5.30 -3.70
C CYS A 40 -16.52 -6.75 -4.16
N ASN A 41 -16.20 -7.71 -3.29
CA ASN A 41 -16.24 -9.13 -3.63
C ASN A 41 -16.57 -9.97 -2.39
N ARG A 42 -17.23 -11.10 -2.61
CA ARG A 42 -17.50 -12.12 -1.59
C ARG A 42 -17.14 -13.49 -2.14
N PHE A 43 -16.08 -14.08 -1.59
CA PHE A 43 -15.65 -15.43 -1.91
C PHE A 43 -16.25 -16.44 -0.94
N THR A 44 -16.56 -17.64 -1.42
CA THR A 44 -16.98 -18.77 -0.60
C THR A 44 -16.35 -20.03 -1.14
N GLY A 45 -15.46 -20.64 -0.35
CA GLY A 45 -14.70 -21.80 -0.81
C GLY A 45 -13.61 -22.21 0.17
N PHE A 46 -12.74 -23.10 -0.27
CA PHE A 46 -11.56 -23.49 0.50
C PHE A 46 -10.40 -22.55 0.18
N ILE A 47 -9.58 -22.27 1.18
CA ILE A 47 -8.36 -21.48 1.01
C ILE A 47 -7.20 -22.47 0.92
N GLU A 48 -6.57 -22.54 -0.24
CA GLU A 48 -5.39 -23.38 -0.45
C GLU A 48 -4.13 -22.60 -0.06
N GLN A 49 -3.34 -23.17 0.84
CA GLN A 49 -2.09 -22.55 1.28
C GLN A 49 -1.12 -22.44 0.10
N GLY A 50 -0.60 -21.24 -0.12
CA GLY A 50 0.38 -20.97 -1.17
C GLY A 50 -0.23 -20.70 -2.55
N GLN A 51 -1.56 -20.72 -2.69
CA GLN A 51 -2.23 -20.22 -3.90
C GLN A 51 -2.82 -18.83 -3.67
N PRO A 52 -2.62 -17.89 -4.61
CA PRO A 52 -3.27 -16.58 -4.55
C PRO A 52 -4.77 -16.72 -4.81
N LEU A 53 -5.56 -16.01 -4.02
CA LEU A 53 -7.00 -15.86 -4.22
C LEU A 53 -7.28 -14.52 -4.92
N PHE A 54 -7.72 -14.60 -6.17
CA PHE A 54 -8.05 -13.45 -7.02
C PHE A 54 -9.49 -12.98 -6.78
N LEU A 55 -9.67 -11.75 -6.32
CA LEU A 55 -10.98 -11.18 -5.96
C LEU A 55 -11.25 -9.89 -6.77
N PRO A 56 -11.81 -10.00 -7.98
CA PRO A 56 -12.10 -8.83 -8.81
C PRO A 56 -13.27 -8.02 -8.24
N CYS A 57 -13.17 -6.69 -8.31
CA CYS A 57 -14.27 -5.77 -8.02
C CYS A 57 -15.03 -5.46 -9.32
N ASN A 58 -16.29 -5.90 -9.42
CA ASN A 58 -17.14 -5.60 -10.57
C ASN A 58 -18.51 -5.03 -10.11
N PRO A 59 -18.79 -3.74 -10.33
CA PRO A 59 -17.95 -2.75 -11.03
C PRO A 59 -16.71 -2.31 -10.21
N PRO A 60 -15.71 -1.68 -10.84
CA PRO A 60 -14.59 -1.06 -10.11
C PRO A 60 -15.11 -0.06 -9.06
N MET A 61 -14.57 -0.14 -7.84
CA MET A 61 -15.14 0.60 -6.70
C MET A 61 -14.24 1.77 -6.26
N PRO A 62 -14.76 3.00 -6.14
CA PRO A 62 -14.00 4.12 -5.60
C PRO A 62 -13.84 4.00 -4.08
N GLY A 63 -12.64 4.24 -3.58
CA GLY A 63 -12.38 4.27 -2.14
C GLY A 63 -11.00 4.80 -1.78
N ALA A 64 -10.76 4.88 -0.48
CA ALA A 64 -9.44 5.13 0.11
C ALA A 64 -8.96 3.92 0.93
N PHE A 65 -9.88 3.03 1.31
CA PHE A 65 -9.60 1.89 2.17
C PHE A 65 -10.17 0.61 1.55
N VAL A 66 -9.38 -0.45 1.63
CA VAL A 66 -9.77 -1.83 1.33
C VAL A 66 -9.69 -2.60 2.64
N SER A 67 -10.68 -3.45 2.90
CA SER A 67 -10.73 -4.27 4.11
C SER A 67 -11.20 -5.68 3.77
N VAL A 68 -10.59 -6.66 4.43
CA VAL A 68 -10.83 -8.08 4.22
C VAL A 68 -11.37 -8.65 5.52
N HIS A 69 -12.52 -9.31 5.46
CA HIS A 69 -13.18 -9.91 6.61
C HIS A 69 -13.42 -11.39 6.37
N LEU A 70 -13.21 -12.20 7.40
CA LEU A 70 -13.66 -13.59 7.44
C LEU A 70 -15.05 -13.64 8.06
N GLU A 71 -16.06 -14.06 7.31
CA GLU A 71 -17.38 -14.37 7.85
C GLU A 71 -17.40 -15.82 8.35
N ALA A 72 -17.62 -16.00 9.65
CA ALA A 72 -17.72 -17.30 10.28
C ALA A 72 -18.78 -17.31 11.38
N SER A 73 -19.43 -18.45 11.58
CA SER A 73 -20.41 -18.67 12.65
C SER A 73 -19.77 -18.78 14.03
N THR A 74 -18.48 -19.12 14.08
CA THR A 74 -17.66 -19.20 15.30
C THR A 74 -16.48 -18.23 15.20
N PRO A 75 -15.97 -17.73 16.35
CA PRO A 75 -14.76 -16.92 16.37
C PRO A 75 -13.61 -17.68 15.70
N SER A 76 -13.13 -17.15 14.57
CA SER A 76 -12.08 -17.77 13.76
C SER A 76 -11.15 -16.70 13.22
N GLN A 77 -9.93 -17.13 12.87
CA GLN A 77 -8.89 -16.25 12.38
C GLN A 77 -8.52 -16.59 10.94
N LEU A 78 -8.30 -15.54 10.15
CA LEU A 78 -7.75 -15.62 8.80
C LEU A 78 -6.28 -15.21 8.87
N SER A 79 -5.39 -16.07 8.38
CA SER A 79 -3.96 -15.79 8.29
C SER A 79 -3.59 -15.43 6.85
N ILE A 80 -3.20 -14.17 6.63
CA ILE A 80 -2.83 -13.62 5.33
C ILE A 80 -1.32 -13.33 5.35
N CYS A 81 -0.58 -13.80 4.33
CA CYS A 81 0.81 -13.39 4.08
C CYS A 81 0.84 -11.98 3.51
N GLU A 82 0.16 -11.81 2.38
CA GLU A 82 0.25 -10.65 1.53
C GLU A 82 -1.11 -10.35 0.92
N ALA A 83 -1.38 -9.06 0.73
CA ALA A 83 -2.55 -8.58 0.02
C ALA A 83 -2.08 -7.56 -1.02
N PHE A 84 -2.39 -7.81 -2.28
CA PHE A 84 -2.14 -6.88 -3.37
C PHE A 84 -3.46 -6.24 -3.78
N VAL A 85 -3.43 -4.94 -4.02
CA VAL A 85 -4.61 -4.16 -4.36
C VAL A 85 -4.31 -3.40 -5.64
N TYR A 86 -5.18 -3.58 -6.64
CA TYR A 86 -4.96 -3.03 -7.98
C TYR A 86 -5.97 -1.95 -8.32
N THR A 87 -5.51 -1.05 -9.18
CA THR A 87 -6.27 0.07 -9.74
C THR A 87 -5.83 0.28 -11.19
N ASP A 88 -6.78 0.57 -12.08
CA ASP A 88 -6.54 0.97 -13.47
C ASP A 88 -6.19 2.47 -13.59
N GLN A 89 -6.32 3.23 -12.50
CA GLN A 89 -6.06 4.68 -12.46
C GLN A 89 -4.66 5.05 -11.97
N ALA A 90 -3.84 4.09 -11.55
CA ALA A 90 -2.45 4.40 -11.20
C ALA A 90 -1.68 4.75 -12.48
N LEU A 91 -1.12 5.95 -12.52
CA LEU A 91 -0.08 6.28 -13.49
C LEU A 91 1.09 5.32 -13.24
N PRO A 92 1.54 4.52 -14.22
CA PRO A 92 2.71 3.66 -14.03
C PRO A 92 3.92 4.50 -13.63
N ILE A 93 4.73 4.01 -12.69
CA ILE A 93 5.87 4.76 -12.14
C ILE A 93 6.91 5.11 -13.22
N GLU A 94 6.98 4.31 -14.28
CA GLU A 94 7.84 4.50 -15.45
C GLU A 94 7.45 5.74 -16.26
N ARG A 95 6.22 6.24 -16.10
CA ARG A 95 5.77 7.49 -16.74
C ARG A 95 6.11 8.73 -15.92
N CYS A 96 6.65 8.58 -14.71
CA CYS A 96 7.11 9.71 -13.92
C CYS A 96 8.48 10.22 -14.39
N PRO A 97 8.75 11.52 -14.26
CA PRO A 97 10.07 12.07 -14.59
C PRO A 97 11.14 11.44 -13.69
N GLN A 98 12.27 11.05 -14.30
CA GLN A 98 13.45 10.58 -13.58
C GLN A 98 14.56 11.63 -13.67
N PHE A 99 15.12 12.00 -12.52
CA PHE A 99 16.25 12.93 -12.44
C PHE A 99 17.53 12.18 -12.10
N ARG A 100 18.68 12.63 -12.64
CA ARG A 100 19.98 11.95 -12.45
C ARG A 100 20.43 11.91 -10.99
N ASP A 101 20.06 12.92 -10.22
CA ASP A 101 20.37 13.10 -8.81
C ASP A 101 19.35 12.41 -7.88
N GLN A 102 18.37 11.71 -8.46
CA GLN A 102 17.28 11.12 -7.71
C GLN A 102 17.65 9.74 -7.14
N PRO A 103 17.41 9.48 -5.84
CA PRO A 103 17.62 8.15 -5.26
C PRO A 103 16.69 7.10 -5.88
N PRO A 104 17.16 5.87 -6.15
CA PRO A 104 16.29 4.77 -6.59
C PRO A 104 15.14 4.54 -5.60
N GLY A 105 13.93 4.30 -6.11
CA GLY A 105 12.74 4.04 -5.27
C GLY A 105 12.16 5.26 -4.54
N SER A 106 12.68 6.47 -4.80
CA SER A 106 12.14 7.71 -4.21
C SER A 106 10.84 8.19 -4.87
N THR A 107 10.47 7.68 -6.06
CA THR A 107 9.18 8.01 -6.68
C THR A 107 8.07 7.11 -6.16
N ALA A 108 6.87 7.65 -6.01
CA ALA A 108 5.62 6.90 -5.92
C ALA A 108 4.52 7.63 -6.69
N THR A 109 3.46 6.91 -7.04
CA THR A 109 2.35 7.43 -7.82
C THR A 109 1.05 7.33 -7.05
N TYR A 110 0.28 8.40 -7.04
CA TYR A 110 -1.04 8.41 -6.41
C TYR A 110 -1.98 9.31 -7.22
N ASN A 111 -3.17 8.78 -7.55
CA ASN A 111 -4.23 9.51 -8.24
C ASN A 111 -3.73 10.26 -9.50
N GLY A 112 -2.98 9.56 -10.36
CA GLY A 112 -2.43 10.12 -11.60
C GLY A 112 -1.29 11.12 -11.43
N LYS A 113 -0.83 11.40 -10.19
CA LYS A 113 0.29 12.31 -9.91
C LYS A 113 1.53 11.53 -9.47
N CYS A 114 2.70 12.08 -9.80
CA CYS A 114 4.00 11.60 -9.35
C CYS A 114 4.43 12.35 -8.09
N TYR A 115 4.91 11.61 -7.09
CA TYR A 115 5.45 12.13 -5.84
C TYR A 115 6.89 11.65 -5.70
N ILE A 116 7.82 12.56 -5.39
CA ILE A 116 9.23 12.25 -5.20
C ILE A 116 9.61 12.60 -3.76
N PHE A 117 10.14 11.62 -3.04
CA PHE A 117 10.51 11.72 -1.63
C PHE A 117 12.03 11.94 -1.49
N TYR A 118 12.42 13.07 -0.89
CA TYR A 118 13.82 13.43 -0.67
C TYR A 118 14.18 13.31 0.82
N ASP A 119 14.58 12.12 1.26
CA ASP A 119 14.78 11.82 2.69
C ASP A 119 16.13 12.30 3.24
N ARG A 120 17.11 12.60 2.38
CA ARG A 120 18.50 12.95 2.76
C ARG A 120 18.92 14.34 2.30
N GLN A 121 17.95 15.25 2.14
CA GLN A 121 18.20 16.60 1.63
C GLN A 121 17.47 17.65 2.47
N PRO A 122 17.95 17.95 3.69
CA PRO A 122 17.36 19.00 4.51
C PRO A 122 17.50 20.34 3.80
N ALA A 123 16.39 21.07 3.70
CA ALA A 123 16.34 22.37 3.04
C ALA A 123 15.31 23.28 3.72
N THR A 124 15.48 24.59 3.60
CA THR A 124 14.44 25.53 4.04
C THR A 124 13.21 25.39 3.12
N PHE A 125 12.04 25.80 3.60
CA PHE A 125 10.82 25.77 2.78
C PHE A 125 10.99 26.48 1.43
N ARG A 126 11.65 27.65 1.44
CA ARG A 126 11.88 28.45 0.23
C ARG A 126 12.79 27.71 -0.77
N ASP A 127 13.86 27.11 -0.28
CA ASP A 127 14.81 26.40 -1.13
C ASP A 127 14.20 25.10 -1.67
N ALA A 128 13.47 24.37 -0.84
CA ALA A 128 12.73 23.18 -1.25
C ALA A 128 11.67 23.50 -2.32
N LEU A 129 10.93 24.61 -2.16
CA LEU A 129 9.97 25.06 -3.15
C LEU A 129 10.64 25.44 -4.48
N GLY A 130 11.75 26.18 -4.42
CA GLY A 130 12.56 26.51 -5.59
C GLY A 130 13.09 25.26 -6.29
N PHE A 131 13.56 24.29 -5.52
CA PHE A 131 14.08 23.00 -5.99
C PHE A 131 13.01 22.15 -6.70
N CYS A 132 11.79 22.10 -6.19
CA CYS A 132 10.69 21.39 -6.86
C CYS A 132 10.25 22.12 -8.14
N ARG A 133 10.18 23.47 -8.10
CA ARG A 133 9.77 24.28 -9.26
C ARG A 133 10.75 24.20 -10.42
N SER A 134 12.06 24.17 -10.16
CA SER A 134 13.07 24.00 -11.22
C SER A 134 12.98 22.66 -11.95
N ARG A 135 12.27 21.68 -11.37
CA ARG A 135 11.99 20.36 -11.94
C ARG A 135 10.58 20.21 -12.52
N GLY A 136 9.86 21.32 -12.68
CA GLY A 136 8.49 21.33 -13.22
C GLY A 136 7.43 20.82 -12.22
N GLY A 137 7.76 20.74 -10.93
CA GLY A 137 6.86 20.31 -9.87
C GLY A 137 6.60 21.40 -8.82
N THR A 138 6.02 21.00 -7.69
CA THR A 138 5.79 21.86 -6.53
C THR A 138 5.89 21.04 -5.25
N LEU A 139 6.04 21.70 -4.10
CA LEU A 139 5.85 21.05 -2.80
C LEU A 139 4.42 20.53 -2.68
N VAL A 140 4.26 19.41 -1.96
CA VAL A 140 2.95 18.85 -1.63
C VAL A 140 2.24 19.82 -0.68
N VAL A 141 1.18 20.47 -1.17
CA VAL A 141 0.36 21.45 -0.41
C VAL A 141 -1.06 20.96 -0.18
N GLU A 142 -1.43 19.80 -0.73
CA GLU A 142 -2.80 19.27 -0.69
C GLU A 142 -3.03 18.46 0.60
N SER A 143 -4.16 18.72 1.28
CA SER A 143 -4.46 18.22 2.64
C SER A 143 -5.61 17.20 2.69
N ASN A 144 -5.95 16.58 1.56
CA ASN A 144 -6.98 15.52 1.54
C ASN A 144 -6.57 14.36 2.47
N PRO A 145 -7.46 13.88 3.38
CA PRO A 145 -7.16 12.75 4.27
C PRO A 145 -6.61 11.50 3.57
N ALA A 146 -7.10 11.19 2.36
CA ALA A 146 -6.62 10.03 1.60
C ALA A 146 -5.18 10.24 1.09
N LEU A 147 -4.85 11.46 0.65
CA LEU A 147 -3.49 11.82 0.26
C LEU A 147 -2.57 11.85 1.48
N GLN A 148 -3.03 12.40 2.61
CA GLN A 148 -2.27 12.41 3.85
C GLN A 148 -1.94 10.99 4.32
N GLY A 149 -2.90 10.07 4.25
CA GLY A 149 -2.68 8.65 4.52
C GLY A 149 -1.62 8.04 3.59
N PHE A 150 -1.73 8.30 2.28
CA PHE A 150 -0.73 7.85 1.30
C PHE A 150 0.67 8.40 1.60
N ILE A 151 0.82 9.72 1.80
CA ILE A 151 2.11 10.35 2.11
C ILE A 151 2.69 9.81 3.41
N SER A 152 1.86 9.65 4.44
CA SER A 152 2.28 9.13 5.75
C SER A 152 2.78 7.69 5.63
N TRP A 153 2.09 6.85 4.87
CA TRP A 153 2.50 5.46 4.59
C TRP A 153 3.82 5.40 3.82
N GLU A 154 3.94 6.19 2.75
CA GLU A 154 5.14 6.24 1.92
C GLU A 154 6.37 6.73 2.70
N LEU A 155 6.20 7.69 3.61
CA LEU A 155 7.25 8.13 4.54
C LEU A 155 7.61 7.04 5.55
N TRP A 156 6.61 6.42 6.17
CA TRP A 156 6.83 5.33 7.13
C TRP A 156 7.57 4.15 6.48
N ARG A 157 7.16 3.71 5.29
CA ARG A 157 7.80 2.60 4.58
C ARG A 157 9.27 2.89 4.31
N ARG A 158 9.61 4.10 3.86
CA ARG A 158 11.00 4.49 3.58
C ARG A 158 11.85 4.57 4.84
N HIS A 159 11.28 5.10 5.92
CA HIS A 159 11.96 5.15 7.21
C HIS A 159 12.16 3.75 7.84
N SER A 160 11.15 2.89 7.77
CA SER A 160 11.20 1.52 8.29
C SER A 160 12.22 0.65 7.56
N VAL A 161 12.33 0.81 6.24
CA VAL A 161 13.36 0.13 5.44
C VAL A 161 14.78 0.61 5.82
N ILE A 162 14.96 1.91 6.12
CA ILE A 162 16.24 2.41 6.64
C ILE A 162 16.55 1.77 8.00
N TYR A 163 15.57 1.68 8.91
CA TYR A 163 15.74 1.03 10.22
C TYR A 163 16.07 -0.46 10.10
N GLN A 164 15.42 -1.21 9.21
CA GLN A 164 15.75 -2.61 8.93
C GLN A 164 17.13 -2.79 8.30
N ARG A 165 17.55 -1.83 7.45
CA ARG A 165 18.88 -1.84 6.87
C ARG A 165 19.95 -1.54 7.94
N GLN A 166 19.65 -0.66 8.90
CA GLN A 166 20.52 -0.36 10.05
C GLN A 166 20.72 -1.59 10.95
N SER A 167 19.67 -2.36 11.24
CA SER A 167 19.80 -3.61 12.02
C SER A 167 20.54 -4.72 11.27
N SER A 168 20.45 -4.76 9.93
CA SER A 168 21.29 -5.66 9.12
C SER A 168 22.76 -5.22 9.08
N LEU A 169 23.03 -3.90 9.08
CA LEU A 169 24.39 -3.34 9.09
C LEU A 169 25.08 -3.55 10.45
N ASP A 170 24.36 -3.47 11.57
CA ASP A 170 24.85 -3.82 12.91
C ASP A 170 25.08 -5.34 13.08
N SER A 171 24.47 -6.18 12.24
CA SER A 171 24.72 -7.64 12.22
C SER A 171 25.91 -8.02 11.32
N THR A 172 26.21 -7.22 10.29
CA THR A 172 27.36 -7.43 9.39
C THR A 172 28.65 -6.75 9.83
N SER A 173 28.63 -5.89 10.86
CA SER A 173 29.85 -5.34 11.48
C SER A 173 30.44 -6.23 12.58
N LEU A 174 29.82 -7.39 12.87
CA LEU A 174 30.24 -8.35 13.90
C LEU A 174 30.76 -9.69 13.32
N LEU A 175 30.87 -9.81 11.99
CA LEU A 175 31.43 -10.98 11.30
C LEU A 175 32.31 -10.52 10.13
N ASP A 176 33.48 -9.99 10.46
CA ASP A 176 34.73 -10.25 9.72
C ASP A 176 35.88 -9.48 10.38
N LEU A 177 36.70 -10.20 11.14
CA LEU A 177 38.14 -9.99 11.31
C LEU A 177 38.69 -11.29 11.94
N THR A 178 38.95 -12.29 11.09
CA THR A 178 40.17 -13.09 11.23
C THR A 178 41.36 -12.27 10.78
#